data_AF-A0A1V5QE78-F1
#
_entry.id   AF-A0A1V5QE78-F1
#
_cell.length_a   1.000
_cell.length_b   1.000
_cell.length_c   1.000
_cell.angle_alpha   90.00
_cell.angle_beta   90.00
_cell.angle_gamma   90.00
#
_symmetry.space_group_name_H-M   'P 1'
#
loop_
_entity.id
_entity.type
_entity.pdbx_description
1 polymer ?
#
loop_
_entity_poly.entity_id
_entity_poly.type
_entity_poly.pdbx_seq_one_letter_code
_entity_poly.pdbx_strand_id
1 'polypeptide(L)'
;MAVCLGGITLCGWAGVRKERELSQEEKQAAIKEFSFIKGAWVAVFAGVMSACMAFAFAAGKPILESAVKNGAPEIFSNLPVLVVALLGGLTTNLVWCLFLNAKNHSARNYVDAGGHRLGLNYLLCALGGVTWYLQFFFYGMGTTQMGAYDFSSWTIHMAFIIAFSNLWGLLGREWHGTSRGTRNTVFAGIVVLLLSTAVVGVGNFIASAPAEAPALEDAPPADRALTDM
;
A
#
# COMPACT_ATOMS: atom_id res chain seq x y z
N MET A 1 -3.99 -10.64 10.69
CA MET A 1 -4.92 -9.57 10.24
C MET A 1 -5.42 -8.68 11.39
N ALA A 2 -5.96 -9.23 12.48
CA ALA A 2 -6.46 -8.44 13.63
C ALA A 2 -5.43 -7.44 14.21
N VAL A 3 -4.16 -7.87 14.35
CA VAL A 3 -3.08 -7.01 14.86
C VAL A 3 -2.85 -5.78 13.95
N CYS A 4 -2.85 -5.97 12.64
CA CYS A 4 -2.68 -4.88 11.66
C CYS A 4 -3.86 -3.89 11.73
N LEU A 5 -5.11 -4.40 11.75
CA LEU A 5 -6.30 -3.56 11.91
C LEU A 5 -6.28 -2.76 13.23
N GLY A 6 -5.81 -3.37 14.32
CA GLY A 6 -5.59 -2.68 15.58
C GLY A 6 -4.59 -1.52 15.46
N GLY A 7 -3.45 -1.75 14.80
CA GLY A 7 -2.45 -0.72 14.52
C GLY A 7 -3.00 0.44 13.68
N ILE A 8 -3.72 0.14 12.60
CA ILE A 8 -4.37 1.14 11.75
C ILE A 8 -5.38 1.96 12.56
N THR A 9 -6.18 1.29 13.39
CA THR A 9 -7.19 1.95 14.24
C THR A 9 -6.54 2.89 15.25
N LEU A 10 -5.42 2.50 15.87
CA LEU A 10 -4.68 3.34 16.80
C LEU A 10 -4.09 4.59 16.11
N CYS A 11 -3.48 4.43 14.92
CA CYS A 11 -2.96 5.55 14.15
C CYS A 11 -4.10 6.50 13.72
N GLY A 12 -5.22 5.96 13.23
CA GLY A 12 -6.39 6.76 12.87
C GLY A 12 -7.00 7.50 14.06
N TRP A 13 -7.09 6.84 15.22
CA TRP A 13 -7.57 7.46 16.45
C TRP A 13 -6.63 8.56 16.94
N ALA A 14 -5.32 8.39 16.82
CA ALA A 14 -4.35 9.45 17.11
C ALA A 14 -4.56 10.67 16.22
N GLY A 15 -4.86 10.47 14.93
CA GLY A 15 -5.23 11.55 14.01
C GLY A 15 -6.48 12.30 14.46
N VAL A 16 -7.52 11.59 14.89
CA VAL A 16 -8.75 12.20 15.44
C VAL A 16 -8.47 12.99 16.73
N ARG A 17 -7.59 12.47 17.60
CA ARG A 17 -7.19 13.18 18.82
C ARG A 17 -6.41 14.45 18.52
N LYS A 18 -5.47 14.39 17.58
CA LYS A 18 -4.74 15.56 17.06
C LYS A 18 -5.73 16.62 16.55
N GLU A 19 -6.68 16.21 15.71
CA GLU A 19 -7.72 17.11 15.20
C GLU A 19 -8.50 17.76 16.33
N ARG A 20 -8.87 17.02 17.37
CA ARG A 20 -9.61 17.57 18.53
C ARG A 20 -8.80 18.58 19.32
N GLU A 21 -7.49 18.37 19.45
CA GLU A 21 -6.56 19.23 20.21
C GLU A 21 -6.20 20.55 19.49
N LEU A 22 -6.40 20.64 18.18
CA LEU A 22 -6.19 21.87 17.43
C LEU A 22 -7.23 22.95 17.80
N SER A 23 -6.79 24.20 17.89
CA SER A 23 -7.67 25.35 18.19
C SER A 23 -8.69 25.58 17.06
N GLN A 24 -9.76 26.31 17.36
CA GLN A 24 -10.82 26.57 16.38
C GLN A 24 -10.33 27.45 15.21
N GLU A 25 -9.31 28.29 15.43
CA GLU A 25 -8.63 29.07 14.39
C GLU A 25 -7.75 28.20 13.49
N GLU A 26 -7.02 27.22 14.05
CA GLU A 26 -6.23 26.25 13.28
C GLU A 26 -7.12 25.28 12.48
N LYS A 27 -8.28 24.89 13.05
CA LYS A 27 -9.30 24.09 12.37
C LYS A 27 -9.92 24.83 11.19
N GLN A 28 -10.18 26.13 11.31
CA GLN A 28 -10.77 26.94 10.24
C GLN A 28 -9.76 27.31 9.14
N ALA A 29 -8.47 27.47 9.47
CA ALA A 29 -7.42 27.68 8.46
C ALA A 29 -7.24 26.46 7.54
N ALA A 30 -7.49 25.25 8.06
CA ALA A 30 -7.39 24.02 7.29
C ALA A 30 -8.65 23.71 6.44
N ILE A 31 -9.81 24.30 6.77
CA ILE A 31 -11.10 23.78 6.31
C ILE A 31 -12.14 24.92 6.14
N LYS A 32 -12.46 25.28 4.90
CA LYS A 32 -13.76 25.88 4.55
C LYS A 32 -14.75 24.89 3.92
N GLU A 33 -14.31 23.67 3.57
CA GLU A 33 -15.09 22.69 2.76
C GLU A 33 -15.14 21.25 3.31
N PHE A 34 -14.81 21.00 4.58
CA PHE A 34 -14.78 19.64 5.10
C PHE A 34 -16.18 19.17 5.49
N SER A 35 -16.69 18.22 4.72
CA SER A 35 -17.81 17.38 5.15
C SER A 35 -17.26 16.02 5.54
N PHE A 36 -17.34 15.69 6.82
CA PHE A 36 -16.90 14.39 7.35
C PHE A 36 -17.54 13.22 6.58
N ILE A 37 -18.82 13.32 6.24
CA ILE A 37 -19.54 12.28 5.49
C ILE A 37 -18.99 12.11 4.08
N LYS A 38 -18.72 13.20 3.35
CA LYS A 38 -18.12 13.13 2.01
C LYS A 38 -16.71 12.54 2.08
N GLY A 39 -15.91 12.96 3.06
CA GLY A 39 -14.56 12.43 3.30
C GLY A 39 -14.58 10.93 3.62
N ALA A 40 -15.50 10.49 4.50
CA ALA A 40 -15.65 9.07 4.85
C ALA A 40 -16.02 8.22 3.63
N TRP A 41 -16.97 8.69 2.79
CA TRP A 41 -17.33 7.99 1.55
C TRP A 41 -16.15 7.86 0.58
N VAL A 42 -15.42 8.96 0.35
CA VAL A 42 -14.23 8.95 -0.50
C VAL A 42 -13.17 8.01 0.06
N ALA A 43 -12.95 8.00 1.38
CA ALA A 43 -11.97 7.11 2.02
C ALA A 43 -12.33 5.63 1.86
N VAL A 44 -13.60 5.25 2.08
CA VAL A 44 -14.06 3.86 1.88
C VAL A 44 -13.90 3.45 0.42
N PHE A 45 -14.36 4.29 -0.50
CA PHE A 45 -14.24 4.02 -1.93
C PHE A 45 -12.78 3.89 -2.37
N ALA A 46 -11.91 4.80 -1.94
CA ALA A 46 -10.48 4.75 -2.23
C ALA A 46 -9.83 3.48 -1.65
N GLY A 47 -10.22 3.05 -0.46
CA GLY A 47 -9.74 1.80 0.14
C GLY A 47 -10.11 0.58 -0.68
N VAL A 48 -11.37 0.48 -1.13
CA VAL A 48 -11.84 -0.61 -2.00
C VAL A 48 -11.10 -0.58 -3.35
N MET A 49 -11.01 0.60 -3.99
CA MET A 49 -10.31 0.77 -5.26
C MET A 49 -8.82 0.47 -5.16
N SER A 50 -8.19 0.72 -4.00
CA SER A 50 -6.77 0.40 -3.80
C SER A 50 -6.49 -1.11 -3.88
N ALA A 51 -7.46 -1.97 -3.54
CA ALA A 51 -7.31 -3.41 -3.69
C ALA A 51 -7.23 -3.85 -5.17
N CYS A 52 -7.77 -3.06 -6.10
CA CYS A 52 -7.70 -3.34 -7.53
C CYS A 52 -6.25 -3.39 -8.05
N MET A 53 -5.31 -2.68 -7.41
CA MET A 53 -3.90 -2.75 -7.79
C MET A 53 -3.31 -4.14 -7.51
N ALA A 54 -3.65 -4.74 -6.36
CA ALA A 54 -3.25 -6.12 -6.06
C ALA A 54 -3.85 -7.11 -7.08
N PHE A 55 -5.12 -6.92 -7.45
CA PHE A 55 -5.76 -7.73 -8.49
C PHE A 55 -5.13 -7.53 -9.87
N ALA A 56 -4.70 -6.31 -10.21
CA ALA A 56 -3.99 -6.03 -11.46
C ALA A 56 -2.66 -6.80 -11.53
N PHE A 57 -1.89 -6.84 -10.44
CA PHE A 57 -0.68 -7.68 -10.36
C PHE A 57 -0.99 -9.17 -10.50
N ALA A 58 -2.01 -9.67 -9.79
CA ALA A 58 -2.41 -11.07 -9.87
C ALA A 58 -2.88 -11.46 -11.28
N ALA A 59 -3.69 -10.62 -11.93
CA ALA A 59 -4.16 -10.83 -13.30
C ALA A 59 -3.06 -10.60 -14.35
N GLY A 60 -2.03 -9.82 -14.03
CA GLY A 60 -0.90 -9.52 -14.90
C GLY A 60 0.15 -10.63 -15.01
N LYS A 61 0.05 -11.72 -14.24
CA LYS A 61 1.00 -12.85 -14.30
C LYS A 61 1.30 -13.37 -15.71
N PRO A 62 0.33 -13.51 -16.64
CA PRO A 62 0.63 -13.93 -18.01
C PRO A 62 1.54 -12.95 -18.78
N ILE A 63 1.43 -11.66 -18.49
CA ILE A 63 2.29 -10.61 -19.08
C ILE A 63 3.71 -10.75 -18.52
N LEU A 64 3.84 -10.99 -17.22
CA LEU A 64 5.11 -11.25 -16.54
C LEU A 64 5.82 -12.46 -17.15
N GLU A 65 5.13 -13.61 -17.23
CA GLU A 65 5.68 -14.84 -17.80
C GLU A 65 6.12 -14.66 -19.25
N SER A 66 5.34 -13.91 -20.04
CA SER A 66 5.70 -13.57 -21.42
C SER A 66 6.96 -12.71 -21.48
N ALA A 67 7.10 -11.72 -20.59
CA ALA A 67 8.28 -10.87 -20.54
C ALA A 67 9.55 -11.67 -20.25
N VAL A 68 9.50 -12.60 -19.29
CA VAL A 68 10.62 -13.49 -18.96
C VAL A 68 10.96 -14.40 -20.15
N LYS A 69 9.95 -14.99 -20.81
CA LYS A 69 10.14 -15.80 -22.02
C LYS A 69 10.82 -15.03 -23.15
N ASN A 70 10.60 -13.72 -23.23
CA ASN A 70 11.23 -12.83 -24.21
C ASN A 70 12.58 -12.25 -23.75
N GLY A 71 13.18 -12.79 -22.68
CA GLY A 71 14.52 -12.43 -22.23
C GLY A 71 14.59 -11.30 -21.21
N ALA A 72 13.47 -10.84 -20.65
CA ALA A 72 13.50 -9.89 -19.55
C ALA A 72 14.06 -10.56 -18.28
N PRO A 73 14.98 -9.90 -17.54
CA PRO A 73 15.41 -10.38 -16.23
C PRO A 73 14.22 -10.56 -15.29
N GLU A 74 14.18 -11.66 -14.53
CA GLU A 74 13.07 -12.01 -13.64
C GLU A 74 12.75 -10.87 -12.64
N ILE A 75 13.78 -10.20 -12.12
CA ILE A 75 13.64 -9.05 -11.21
C ILE A 75 12.87 -7.86 -11.82
N PHE A 76 12.86 -7.72 -13.15
CA PHE A 76 12.15 -6.65 -13.86
C PHE A 76 10.86 -7.12 -14.55
N SER A 77 10.48 -8.37 -14.35
CA SER A 77 9.33 -8.99 -15.02
C SER A 77 7.97 -8.39 -14.60
N ASN A 78 7.93 -7.69 -13.46
CA ASN A 78 6.75 -6.96 -12.98
C ASN A 78 6.53 -5.60 -13.68
N LEU A 79 7.55 -5.04 -14.34
CA LEU A 79 7.45 -3.71 -14.95
C LEU A 79 6.42 -3.63 -16.09
N PRO A 80 6.31 -4.62 -16.99
CA PRO A 80 5.29 -4.61 -18.03
C PRO A 80 3.85 -4.64 -17.48
N VAL A 81 3.63 -5.33 -16.36
CA VAL A 81 2.32 -5.34 -15.67
C VAL A 81 1.98 -3.94 -15.16
N LEU A 82 2.97 -3.25 -14.58
CA LEU A 82 2.82 -1.88 -14.12
C LEU A 82 2.45 -0.92 -15.25
N VAL A 83 3.01 -1.08 -16.46
CA VAL A 83 2.65 -0.24 -17.60
C VAL A 83 1.15 -0.31 -17.88
N VAL A 84 0.59 -1.53 -17.93
CA VAL A 84 -0.84 -1.74 -18.21
C VAL A 84 -1.71 -1.26 -17.05
N ALA A 85 -1.33 -1.57 -15.81
CA ALA A 85 -2.09 -1.16 -14.62
C ALA A 85 -2.13 0.37 -14.46
N LEU A 86 -0.97 1.03 -14.61
CA LEU A 86 -0.85 2.49 -14.47
C LEU A 86 -1.49 3.23 -15.64
N LEU A 87 -1.60 2.63 -16.83
CA LEU A 87 -2.32 3.24 -17.95
C LEU A 87 -3.80 3.48 -17.61
N GLY A 88 -4.44 2.58 -16.86
CA GLY A 88 -5.81 2.78 -16.37
C GLY A 88 -5.92 3.97 -15.40
N GLY A 89 -4.96 4.10 -14.48
CA GLY A 89 -4.88 5.24 -13.57
C GLY A 89 -4.61 6.56 -14.31
N LEU A 90 -3.69 6.52 -15.28
CA LEU A 90 -3.34 7.67 -16.12
C LEU A 90 -4.53 8.15 -16.93
N THR A 91 -5.23 7.25 -17.61
CA THR A 91 -6.38 7.61 -18.46
C THR A 91 -7.49 8.27 -17.65
N THR A 92 -7.85 7.70 -16.50
CA THR A 92 -8.89 8.28 -15.63
C THR A 92 -8.51 9.65 -15.09
N ASN A 93 -7.28 9.79 -14.58
CA ASN A 93 -6.78 11.08 -14.07
C ASN A 93 -6.65 12.11 -15.19
N LEU A 94 -6.13 11.73 -16.34
CA LEU A 94 -5.93 12.63 -17.49
C LEU A 94 -7.27 13.14 -18.01
N VAL A 95 -8.25 12.25 -18.24
CA VAL A 95 -9.59 12.65 -18.69
C VAL A 95 -10.24 13.61 -17.68
N TRP A 96 -10.17 13.29 -16.39
CA TRP A 96 -10.75 14.14 -15.34
C TRP A 96 -10.06 15.50 -15.24
N CYS A 97 -8.72 15.53 -15.25
CA CYS A 97 -7.95 16.77 -15.22
C CYS A 97 -8.21 17.64 -16.45
N LEU A 98 -8.28 17.05 -17.66
CA LEU A 98 -8.60 17.79 -18.87
C LEU A 98 -10.02 18.38 -18.82
N PHE A 99 -10.99 17.61 -18.35
CA PHE A 99 -12.35 18.09 -18.13
C PHE A 99 -12.40 19.29 -17.16
N LEU A 100 -11.74 19.17 -16.00
CA LEU A 100 -11.67 20.26 -15.02
C LEU A 100 -10.90 21.47 -15.54
N ASN A 101 -9.85 21.26 -16.33
CA ASN A 101 -9.06 22.33 -16.94
C ASN A 101 -9.93 23.14 -17.93
N ALA A 102 -10.70 22.44 -18.77
CA ALA A 102 -11.65 23.08 -19.69
C ALA A 102 -12.76 23.81 -18.93
N LYS A 103 -13.35 23.19 -17.91
CA LYS A 103 -14.44 23.76 -17.12
C LYS A 103 -14.02 25.00 -16.32
N ASN A 104 -12.81 25.00 -15.77
CA ASN A 104 -12.29 26.08 -14.93
C ASN A 104 -11.45 27.11 -15.71
N HIS A 105 -11.31 26.95 -17.04
CA HIS A 105 -10.51 27.82 -17.91
C HIS A 105 -9.06 28.01 -17.42
N SER A 106 -8.47 26.99 -16.80
CA SER A 106 -7.16 27.08 -16.15
C SER A 106 -5.99 26.68 -17.07
N ALA A 107 -6.22 26.52 -18.37
CA ALA A 107 -5.21 26.03 -19.31
C ALA A 107 -4.02 27.00 -19.45
N ARG A 108 -4.26 28.29 -19.25
CA ARG A 108 -3.21 29.31 -19.25
C ARG A 108 -2.23 29.15 -18.09
N ASN A 109 -2.63 28.51 -16.99
CA ASN A 109 -1.78 28.33 -15.80
C ASN A 109 -0.58 27.40 -16.05
N TYR A 110 -0.61 26.62 -17.13
CA TYR A 110 0.52 25.77 -17.54
C TYR A 110 1.64 26.56 -18.22
N VAL A 111 1.37 27.79 -18.68
CA VAL A 111 2.37 28.62 -19.37
C VAL A 111 2.61 29.95 -18.66
N ASP A 112 1.64 30.42 -17.88
CA ASP A 112 1.69 31.67 -17.16
C ASP A 112 1.18 31.47 -15.74
N ALA A 113 2.12 31.45 -14.79
CA ALA A 113 1.83 31.24 -13.36
C ALA A 113 1.96 32.54 -12.55
N GLY A 114 1.82 33.72 -13.17
CA GLY A 114 1.74 34.99 -12.43
C GLY A 114 2.94 35.31 -11.53
N GLY A 115 4.15 34.97 -11.97
CA GLY A 115 5.40 35.20 -11.23
C GLY A 115 5.95 34.01 -10.44
N HIS A 116 5.23 32.88 -10.41
CA HIS A 116 5.73 31.63 -9.82
C HIS A 116 6.67 30.86 -10.78
N ARG A 117 7.61 30.10 -10.20
CA ARG A 117 8.59 29.31 -10.95
C ARG A 117 7.95 28.03 -11.51
N LEU A 118 7.37 28.12 -12.70
CA LEU A 118 6.79 26.99 -13.45
C LEU A 118 7.73 25.77 -13.54
N GLY A 119 9.00 25.99 -13.89
CA GLY A 119 9.99 24.92 -13.98
C GLY A 119 10.21 24.17 -12.66
N LEU A 120 10.17 24.88 -11.53
CA LEU A 120 10.28 24.24 -10.21
C LEU A 120 9.02 23.44 -9.87
N ASN A 121 7.84 23.95 -10.20
CA ASN A 121 6.59 23.22 -10.02
C ASN A 121 6.59 21.92 -10.83
N TYR A 122 7.00 21.96 -12.10
CA TYR A 122 7.13 20.74 -12.91
C TYR A 122 8.16 19.77 -12.36
N LEU A 123 9.32 20.28 -11.90
CA LEU A 123 10.33 19.44 -11.27
C LEU A 123 9.79 18.77 -10.01
N LEU A 124 9.11 19.49 -9.12
CA LEU A 124 8.53 18.95 -7.89
C LEU A 124 7.43 17.92 -8.20
N CYS A 125 6.56 18.18 -9.18
CA CYS A 125 5.56 17.22 -9.64
C CYS A 125 6.21 15.96 -10.22
N ALA A 126 7.26 16.11 -11.03
CA ALA A 126 8.00 14.99 -11.61
C ALA A 126 8.69 14.17 -10.51
N LEU A 127 9.35 14.81 -9.55
CA LEU A 127 9.98 14.14 -8.40
C LEU A 127 8.96 13.40 -7.55
N GLY A 128 7.80 14.02 -7.29
CA GLY A 128 6.70 13.38 -6.56
C GLY A 128 6.20 12.13 -7.29
N GLY A 129 5.95 12.24 -8.60
CA GLY A 129 5.52 11.12 -9.44
C GLY A 129 6.55 9.99 -9.53
N VAL A 130 7.84 10.33 -9.71
CA VAL A 130 8.93 9.36 -9.73
C VAL A 130 9.07 8.66 -8.38
N THR A 131 9.01 9.40 -7.27
CA THR A 131 9.08 8.82 -5.92
C THR A 131 7.92 7.88 -5.65
N TRP A 132 6.71 8.27 -6.07
CA TRP A 132 5.52 7.43 -5.98
C TRP A 132 5.66 6.18 -6.85
N TYR A 133 6.19 6.28 -8.07
CA TYR A 133 6.43 5.13 -8.94
C TYR A 133 7.49 4.19 -8.36
N LEU A 134 8.58 4.74 -7.81
CA LEU A 134 9.67 3.97 -7.22
C LEU A 134 9.17 3.02 -6.12
N GLN A 135 8.12 3.39 -5.39
CA GLN A 135 7.49 2.49 -4.41
C GLN A 135 7.07 1.15 -5.06
N PHE A 136 6.48 1.20 -6.25
CA PHE A 136 5.96 0.03 -6.96
C PHE A 136 7.06 -0.68 -7.75
N PHE A 137 8.05 0.07 -8.22
CA PHE A 137 9.26 -0.47 -8.81
C PHE A 137 10.00 -1.38 -7.81
N PHE A 138 10.31 -0.86 -6.62
CA PHE A 138 10.99 -1.63 -5.57
C PHE A 138 10.10 -2.74 -5.02
N TYR A 139 8.79 -2.51 -4.89
CA TYR A 139 7.84 -3.57 -4.56
C TYR A 139 7.91 -4.73 -5.56
N GLY A 140 7.84 -4.44 -6.86
CA GLY A 140 7.87 -5.44 -7.92
C GLY A 140 9.19 -6.22 -7.99
N MET A 141 10.32 -5.59 -7.63
CA MET A 141 11.59 -6.32 -7.46
C MET A 141 11.62 -7.15 -6.17
N GLY A 142 10.97 -6.68 -5.10
CA GLY A 142 10.88 -7.41 -3.85
C GLY A 142 10.05 -8.69 -3.99
N THR A 143 8.90 -8.62 -4.68
CA THR A 143 7.97 -9.75 -4.83
C THR A 143 8.60 -10.93 -5.57
N THR A 144 9.42 -10.68 -6.59
CA THR A 144 10.13 -11.74 -7.33
C THR A 144 11.06 -12.55 -6.44
N GLN A 145 11.55 -11.97 -5.35
CA GLN A 145 12.44 -12.64 -4.39
C GLN A 145 11.69 -13.37 -3.27
N MET A 146 10.36 -13.23 -3.19
CA MET A 146 9.58 -13.77 -2.06
C MET A 146 9.13 -15.22 -2.24
N GLY A 147 9.19 -15.79 -3.44
CA GLY A 147 8.84 -17.19 -3.70
C GLY A 147 7.47 -17.58 -3.12
N ALA A 148 7.44 -18.62 -2.28
CA ALA A 148 6.21 -19.11 -1.62
C ALA A 148 5.52 -18.07 -0.71
N TYR A 149 6.21 -16.99 -0.33
CA TYR A 149 5.70 -15.95 0.55
C TYR A 149 5.05 -14.76 -0.17
N ASP A 150 4.99 -14.79 -1.51
CA ASP A 150 4.48 -13.69 -2.34
C ASP A 150 3.08 -13.21 -1.92
N PHE A 151 2.21 -14.09 -1.43
CA PHE A 151 0.87 -13.73 -0.96
C PHE A 151 0.87 -12.63 0.11
N SER A 152 1.89 -12.59 0.97
CA SER A 152 1.98 -11.60 2.03
C SER A 152 2.69 -10.31 1.65
N SER A 153 3.29 -10.25 0.46
CA SER A 153 4.04 -9.10 -0.04
C SER A 153 3.19 -7.82 -0.01
N TRP A 154 1.95 -7.88 -0.50
CA TRP A 154 1.05 -6.74 -0.57
C TRP A 154 0.68 -6.20 0.81
N THR A 155 0.37 -7.10 1.75
CA THR A 155 0.01 -6.72 3.13
C THR A 155 1.20 -6.09 3.84
N ILE A 156 2.39 -6.65 3.68
CA ILE A 156 3.64 -6.12 4.23
C ILE A 156 3.90 -4.72 3.65
N HIS A 157 3.77 -4.56 2.34
CA HIS A 157 3.94 -3.28 1.65
C HIS A 157 3.01 -2.19 2.20
N MET A 158 1.70 -2.47 2.32
CA MET A 158 0.73 -1.54 2.88
C MET A 158 1.01 -1.17 4.34
N ALA A 159 1.37 -2.15 5.17
CA ALA A 159 1.71 -1.91 6.57
C ALA A 159 2.93 -0.99 6.72
N PHE A 160 3.97 -1.21 5.90
CA PHE A 160 5.16 -0.35 5.88
C PHE A 160 4.84 1.07 5.39
N ILE A 161 4.02 1.24 4.36
CA ILE A 161 3.60 2.58 3.90
C ILE A 161 2.96 3.36 5.05
N ILE A 162 2.04 2.74 5.80
CA ILE A 162 1.36 3.40 6.92
C ILE A 162 2.35 3.73 8.04
N ALA A 163 3.22 2.79 8.40
CA ALA A 163 4.21 2.98 9.46
C ALA A 163 5.21 4.11 9.12
N PHE A 164 5.81 4.08 7.92
CA PHE A 164 6.76 5.09 7.47
C PHE A 164 6.09 6.45 7.24
N SER A 165 4.86 6.49 6.73
CA SER A 165 4.11 7.75 6.59
C SER A 165 3.89 8.43 7.94
N ASN A 166 3.44 7.67 8.95
CA ASN A 166 3.27 8.21 10.31
C ASN A 166 4.60 8.61 10.95
N LEU A 167 5.67 7.83 10.73
CA LEU A 167 7.01 8.15 11.23
C LEU A 167 7.55 9.44 10.58
N TRP A 168 7.36 9.60 9.27
CA TRP A 168 7.73 10.82 8.56
C TRP A 168 6.96 12.03 9.07
N GLY A 169 5.65 11.90 9.31
CA GLY A 169 4.85 12.96 9.93
C GLY A 169 5.35 13.35 11.32
N LEU A 170 5.77 12.38 12.13
CA LEU A 170 6.40 12.63 13.44
C LEU A 170 7.74 13.38 13.32
N LEU A 171 8.58 13.00 12.35
CA LEU A 171 9.87 13.66 12.08
C LEU A 171 9.69 15.07 11.50
N GLY A 172 8.71 15.24 10.61
CA GLY A 172 8.32 16.51 9.99
C GLY A 172 7.68 17.51 10.94
N ARG A 173 7.66 17.22 12.25
CA ARG A 173 7.08 18.06 13.31
C ARG A 173 5.59 18.33 13.13
N GLU A 174 4.87 17.54 12.32
CA GLU A 174 3.43 17.72 12.11
C GLU A 174 2.63 17.50 13.40
N TRP A 175 3.21 16.82 14.40
CA TRP A 175 2.62 16.54 15.70
C TRP A 175 3.07 17.54 16.78
N HIS A 176 3.81 18.58 16.41
CA HIS A 176 4.17 19.66 17.31
C HIS A 176 2.91 20.40 17.79
N GLY A 177 2.80 20.67 19.09
CA GLY A 177 1.60 21.25 19.69
C GLY A 177 0.54 20.25 20.18
N THR A 178 0.68 18.96 19.86
CA THR A 178 -0.22 17.90 20.37
C THR A 178 0.21 17.39 21.75
N SER A 179 -0.74 16.85 22.51
CA SER A 179 -0.50 16.29 23.84
C SER A 179 0.47 15.10 23.77
N ARG A 180 1.23 14.89 24.86
CA ARG A 180 2.10 13.70 25.00
C ARG A 180 1.32 12.40 24.82
N GLY A 181 0.06 12.38 25.27
CA GLY A 181 -0.84 11.23 25.09
C GLY A 181 -1.13 10.91 23.63
N THR A 182 -1.40 11.93 22.81
CA THR A 182 -1.66 11.77 21.36
C THR A 182 -0.43 11.31 20.61
N ARG A 183 0.75 11.86 20.94
CA ARG A 183 2.04 11.40 20.39
C ARG A 183 2.35 9.95 20.78
N ASN A 184 2.06 9.54 22.00
CA ASN A 184 2.23 8.16 22.45
C ASN A 184 1.26 7.20 21.74
N THR A 185 0.03 7.63 21.45
CA THR A 185 -0.95 6.81 20.71
C THR A 185 -0.50 6.53 19.28
N VAL A 186 -0.02 7.55 18.53
CA VAL A 186 0.50 7.31 17.18
C VAL A 186 1.76 6.44 17.21
N PHE A 187 2.66 6.67 18.18
CA PHE A 187 3.86 5.83 18.34
C PHE A 187 3.50 4.37 18.65
N ALA A 188 2.54 4.14 19.55
CA ALA A 188 2.03 2.80 19.84
C ALA A 188 1.39 2.14 18.61
N GLY A 189 0.63 2.90 17.82
CA GLY A 189 0.07 2.42 16.55
C GLY A 189 1.14 1.97 15.56
N ILE A 190 2.22 2.76 15.40
CA ILE A 190 3.38 2.39 14.58
C ILE A 190 4.03 1.10 15.09
N VAL A 191 4.27 0.98 16.40
CA VAL A 191 4.85 -0.23 16.99
C VAL A 191 3.97 -1.45 16.71
N VAL A 192 2.65 -1.34 16.88
CA VAL A 192 1.71 -2.43 16.60
C VAL A 192 1.71 -2.80 15.12
N LEU A 193 1.81 -1.83 14.20
CA LEU A 193 1.92 -2.11 12.76
C LEU A 193 3.20 -2.88 12.43
N LEU A 194 4.34 -2.48 12.99
CA LEU A 194 5.62 -3.18 12.81
C LEU A 194 5.57 -4.61 13.37
N LEU A 195 4.99 -4.79 14.57
CA LEU A 195 4.75 -6.11 15.14
C LEU A 195 3.82 -6.95 14.27
N SER A 196 2.79 -6.34 13.67
CA SER A 196 1.88 -7.05 12.77
C SER A 196 2.59 -7.61 11.55
N THR A 197 3.56 -6.87 10.99
CA THR A 197 4.40 -7.32 9.89
C THR A 197 5.25 -8.54 10.30
N ALA A 198 5.84 -8.50 11.49
CA ALA A 198 6.59 -9.64 12.02
C ALA A 198 5.70 -10.88 12.21
N VAL A 199 4.49 -10.69 12.76
CA VAL A 199 3.50 -11.76 12.92
C VAL A 199 3.09 -12.37 11.58
N VAL A 200 2.85 -11.55 10.55
CA VAL A 200 2.55 -12.03 9.20
C VAL A 200 3.73 -12.82 8.65
N GLY A 201 4.96 -12.33 8.78
CA GLY A 201 6.17 -13.03 8.35
C GLY A 201 6.33 -14.40 8.99
N VAL A 202 6.25 -14.48 10.32
CA VAL A 202 6.34 -15.73 11.08
C VAL A 202 5.20 -16.68 10.73
N GLY A 203 3.98 -16.17 10.60
CA GLY A 203 2.80 -16.97 10.22
C GLY A 203 2.99 -17.66 8.88
N ASN A 204 3.52 -16.96 7.88
CA ASN A 204 3.80 -17.60 6.58
C ASN A 204 4.96 -18.58 6.67
N PHE A 205 6.01 -18.28 7.44
CA PHE A 205 7.13 -19.20 7.62
C PHE A 205 6.66 -20.55 8.16
N ILE A 206 5.79 -20.53 9.18
CA ILE A 206 5.19 -21.75 9.73
C ILE A 206 4.32 -22.46 8.68
N ALA A 207 3.49 -21.72 7.95
CA ALA A 207 2.62 -22.29 6.92
C ALA A 207 3.39 -22.92 5.74
N SER A 208 4.62 -22.46 5.49
CA SER A 208 5.50 -22.98 4.44
C SER A 208 6.39 -24.15 4.90
N ALA A 209 6.39 -24.49 6.19
CA ALA A 209 7.12 -25.65 6.69
C ALA A 209 6.45 -26.94 6.16
N PRO A 210 7.22 -27.94 5.67
CA PRO A 210 6.64 -29.21 5.24
C PRO A 210 5.86 -29.82 6.41
N ALA A 211 4.60 -30.18 6.17
CA ALA A 211 3.85 -30.97 7.14
C ALA A 211 4.65 -32.23 7.44
N GLU A 212 5.04 -32.43 8.69
CA GLU A 212 5.63 -33.68 9.15
C GLU A 212 4.64 -34.78 8.78
N ALA A 213 5.03 -35.66 7.85
CA ALA A 213 4.15 -36.71 7.37
C ALA A 213 3.73 -37.54 8.59
N PRO A 214 2.42 -37.83 8.78
CA PRO A 214 2.02 -38.72 9.86
C PRO A 214 2.79 -40.03 9.70
N ALA A 215 3.47 -40.44 10.77
CA ALA A 215 4.21 -41.68 10.80
C ALA A 215 3.32 -42.80 10.25
N LEU A 216 3.87 -43.58 9.31
CA LEU A 216 3.25 -44.80 8.79
C LEU A 216 3.17 -45.83 9.92
N GLU A 217 2.24 -45.63 10.83
CA GLU A 217 1.93 -46.50 11.96
C GLU A 217 0.47 -46.91 11.79
N ASP A 218 0.18 -47.67 10.73
CA ASP A 218 -1.04 -48.51 10.56
C ASP A 218 -1.02 -49.28 9.21
N ALA A 219 0.11 -49.90 8.86
CA ALA A 219 0.11 -50.93 7.82
C ALA A 219 -0.21 -52.29 8.48
N PRO A 220 -1.34 -52.96 8.16
CA PRO A 220 -1.62 -54.28 8.71
C PRO A 220 -0.59 -55.31 8.21
N PRO A 221 -0.22 -56.30 9.03
CA PRO A 221 0.83 -57.26 8.69
C PRO A 221 0.44 -58.10 7.46
N ALA A 222 1.38 -58.21 6.52
CA ALA A 222 1.25 -58.89 5.23
C ALA A 222 1.31 -60.43 5.34
N ASP A 223 0.46 -61.05 6.16
CA ASP A 223 0.46 -62.51 6.35
C ASP A 223 -0.95 -63.12 6.45
N ARG A 224 -1.84 -62.79 5.50
CA ARG A 224 -3.14 -63.47 5.33
C ARG A 224 -3.60 -63.61 3.87
N ALA A 225 -2.66 -63.81 2.93
CA ALA A 225 -3.01 -64.00 1.51
C ALA A 225 -2.37 -65.25 0.87
N LEU A 226 -1.79 -66.16 1.65
CA LEU A 226 -1.10 -67.35 1.12
C LEU A 226 -1.60 -68.71 1.64
N THR A 227 -2.75 -68.76 2.33
CA THR A 227 -3.32 -70.03 2.84
C THR A 227 -4.57 -70.53 2.14
N ASP A 228 -5.04 -69.88 1.06
CA ASP A 228 -6.20 -70.33 0.27
C ASP A 228 -5.84 -70.58 -1.21
N MET A 229 -4.84 -71.44 -1.47
CA MET A 229 -4.65 -72.11 -2.76
C MET A 229 -4.25 -73.57 -2.56
#